data_AF-A0A7S9DZ66-F1
#
_entry.id   AF-A0A7S9DZ66-F1
#
_cell.length_a   1.000
_cell.length_b   1.000
_cell.length_c   1.000
_cell.angle_alpha   90.00
_cell.angle_beta   90.00
_cell.angle_gamma   90.00
#
_symmetry.space_group_name_H-M   'P 1'
#
loop_
_entity.id
_entity.type
_entity.pdbx_description
1 polymer ?
#
loop_
_entity_poly.entity_id
_entity_poly.type
_entity_poly.pdbx_seq_one_letter_code
_entity_poly.pdbx_strand_id
1 'polypeptide(L)'
;MQRLWTALLVMAFAFPCQADFIEYRFNTLEMRGDAGEVATIEGSIQYDTAGPRDSHRWYHFLFWLTFEDTVHQLDEDDLNQINISDLDDLQFGDEAEEGFSFAFGDNFNLYSGRAAIGNDTCLYTEQQQLCANGLISLSKRRIAAEIPTTATAALLVPLLLLGYRRKLYGRDAPVLKSNNSL
;
A
#
# COMPACT_ATOMS: atom_id res chain seq x y z
N MET A 1 -43.10 4.94 -18.06
CA MET A 1 -41.85 5.72 -18.16
C MET A 1 -41.10 5.90 -16.83
N GLN A 2 -41.63 5.47 -15.68
CA GLN A 2 -41.03 5.75 -14.36
C GLN A 2 -39.98 4.71 -13.89
N ARG A 3 -39.81 3.60 -14.63
CA ARG A 3 -38.89 2.49 -14.27
C ARG A 3 -37.51 2.58 -14.93
N LEU A 4 -37.34 3.44 -15.94
CA LEU A 4 -36.03 3.65 -16.58
C LEU A 4 -35.09 4.51 -15.70
N TRP A 5 -35.67 5.41 -14.89
CA TRP A 5 -34.91 6.35 -14.07
C TRP A 5 -34.23 5.69 -12.87
N THR A 6 -34.82 4.62 -12.32
CA THR A 6 -34.24 3.90 -11.16
C THR A 6 -33.01 3.06 -11.53
N ALA A 7 -32.94 2.54 -12.77
CA ALA A 7 -31.78 1.79 -13.25
C ALA A 7 -30.58 2.71 -13.54
N LEU A 8 -30.82 3.94 -14.00
CA LEU A 8 -29.79 4.94 -14.22
C LEU A 8 -29.18 5.43 -12.90
N LEU A 9 -29.99 5.51 -11.83
CA LEU A 9 -29.55 5.96 -10.51
C LEU A 9 -28.64 4.93 -9.80
N VAL A 10 -28.83 3.63 -10.03
CA VAL A 10 -28.01 2.58 -9.41
C VAL A 10 -26.66 2.40 -10.13
N MET A 11 -26.57 2.70 -11.44
CA MET A 11 -25.29 2.68 -12.16
C MET A 11 -24.36 3.86 -11.84
N ALA A 12 -24.86 4.93 -11.21
CA ALA A 12 -24.06 6.11 -10.89
C ALA A 12 -23.20 5.97 -9.60
N PHE A 13 -23.40 4.91 -8.80
CA PHE A 13 -22.70 4.72 -7.52
C PHE A 13 -21.60 3.64 -7.53
N ALA A 14 -21.31 3.05 -8.69
CA ALA A 14 -20.20 2.12 -8.84
C ALA A 14 -19.00 2.78 -9.53
N PHE A 15 -18.59 3.96 -9.06
CA PHE A 15 -17.23 4.41 -9.36
C PHE A 15 -16.30 3.57 -8.47
N PRO A 16 -15.39 2.77 -9.04
CA PRO A 16 -14.31 2.22 -8.24
C PRO A 16 -13.56 3.44 -7.69
N CYS A 17 -13.58 3.61 -6.36
CA CYS A 17 -12.65 4.51 -5.71
C CYS A 17 -11.27 3.88 -5.88
N GLN A 18 -10.61 4.14 -7.02
CA GLN A 18 -9.24 3.70 -7.24
C GLN A 18 -8.39 4.41 -6.21
N ALA A 19 -8.01 3.71 -5.13
CA ALA A 19 -6.90 4.17 -4.32
C ALA A 19 -5.67 4.11 -5.23
N ASP A 20 -5.01 5.24 -5.39
CA ASP A 20 -3.86 5.39 -6.28
C ASP A 20 -2.68 5.74 -5.39
N PHE A 21 -1.61 4.98 -5.51
CA PHE A 21 -0.44 5.06 -4.66
C PHE A 21 0.79 5.46 -5.46
N ILE A 22 1.73 6.13 -4.80
CA ILE A 22 3.08 6.35 -5.32
C ILE A 22 4.02 5.47 -4.49
N GLU A 23 4.74 4.58 -5.15
CA GLU A 23 5.81 3.80 -4.54
C GLU A 23 7.16 4.41 -4.89
N TYR A 24 7.95 4.70 -3.87
CA TYR A 24 9.39 4.94 -3.94
C TYR A 24 10.10 3.66 -3.55
N ARG A 25 10.80 3.06 -4.50
CA ARG A 25 11.54 1.81 -4.31
C ARG A 25 13.03 2.08 -4.30
N PHE A 26 13.67 1.64 -3.24
CA PHE A 26 15.09 1.73 -3.01
C PHE A 26 15.75 0.54 -3.72
N ASN A 27 16.72 0.83 -4.60
CA ASN A 27 17.53 -0.22 -5.18
C ASN A 27 18.36 -0.90 -4.10
N THR A 28 18.63 -2.19 -4.27
CA THR A 28 19.53 -2.92 -3.38
C THR A 28 20.88 -2.24 -3.37
N LEU A 29 21.32 -1.81 -2.20
CA LEU A 29 22.62 -1.18 -2.00
C LEU A 29 23.48 -2.04 -1.09
N GLU A 30 24.70 -2.30 -1.52
CA GLU A 30 25.72 -3.00 -0.75
C GLU A 30 26.67 -1.98 -0.11
N MET A 31 26.89 -2.13 1.20
CA MET A 31 27.81 -1.32 1.99
C MET A 31 28.91 -2.22 2.55
N ARG A 32 30.14 -1.70 2.60
CA ARG A 32 31.30 -2.49 3.03
C ARG A 32 32.04 -1.81 4.18
N GLY A 33 32.45 -2.62 5.16
CA GLY A 33 33.33 -2.22 6.26
C GLY A 33 34.80 -2.42 5.91
N ASP A 34 35.68 -1.78 6.68
CA ASP A 34 37.13 -1.83 6.46
C ASP A 34 37.74 -3.23 6.68
N ALA A 35 37.11 -4.06 7.52
CA ALA A 35 37.56 -5.43 7.78
C ALA A 35 36.88 -6.48 6.89
N GLY A 36 36.08 -6.03 5.90
CA GLY A 36 35.48 -6.88 4.87
C GLY A 36 34.03 -7.28 5.13
N GLU A 37 33.41 -6.75 6.19
CA GLU A 37 32.00 -6.91 6.47
C GLU A 37 31.14 -6.34 5.34
N VAL A 38 29.97 -6.93 5.14
CA VAL A 38 29.03 -6.53 4.10
C VAL A 38 27.65 -6.40 4.71
N ALA A 39 27.00 -5.27 4.43
CA ALA A 39 25.58 -5.09 4.67
C ALA A 39 24.86 -4.81 3.36
N THR A 40 23.62 -5.28 3.23
CA THR A 40 22.74 -4.90 2.12
C THR A 40 21.44 -4.31 2.65
N ILE A 41 20.94 -3.29 1.96
CA ILE A 41 19.61 -2.76 2.20
C ILE A 41 18.80 -2.72 0.91
N GLU A 42 17.53 -3.10 1.00
CA GLU A 42 16.53 -2.86 -0.03
C GLU A 42 15.16 -2.58 0.60
N GLY A 43 14.27 -1.92 -0.14
CA GLY A 43 12.94 -1.64 0.39
C GLY A 43 12.11 -0.69 -0.45
N SER A 44 10.97 -0.29 0.12
CA SER A 44 10.07 0.67 -0.51
C SER A 44 9.21 1.41 0.50
N ILE A 45 8.82 2.63 0.14
CA ILE A 45 7.81 3.43 0.83
C ILE A 45 6.69 3.75 -0.16
N GLN A 46 5.45 3.60 0.28
CA GLN A 46 4.25 3.87 -0.48
C GLN A 46 3.46 5.01 0.17
N TYR A 47 2.98 5.92 -0.67
CA TYR A 47 2.15 7.06 -0.29
C TYR A 47 0.81 7.01 -0.99
N ASP A 48 -0.25 7.45 -0.32
CA ASP A 48 -1.51 7.79 -0.97
C ASP A 48 -1.30 9.04 -1.85
N THR A 49 -1.75 8.98 -3.11
CA THR A 49 -1.69 10.13 -4.04
C THR A 49 -2.54 11.31 -3.60
N ALA A 50 -3.54 11.10 -2.73
CA ALA A 50 -4.43 12.15 -2.24
C ALA A 50 -3.82 13.04 -1.14
N GLY A 51 -2.65 12.66 -0.59
CA GLY A 51 -2.02 13.32 0.55
C GLY A 51 -0.61 13.89 0.30
N PRO A 52 -0.06 14.67 1.25
CA PRO A 52 1.34 15.04 1.25
C PRO A 52 2.24 13.81 1.39
N ARG A 53 3.41 13.83 0.75
CA ARG A 53 4.41 12.75 0.76
C ARG A 53 5.50 13.07 1.77
N ASP A 54 5.10 13.27 3.02
CA ASP A 54 6.04 13.66 4.06
C ASP A 54 6.63 12.43 4.79
N SER A 55 7.78 12.62 5.43
CA SER A 55 8.50 11.60 6.18
C SER A 55 7.85 11.19 7.50
N HIS A 56 6.58 11.51 7.72
CA HIS A 56 5.83 11.05 8.88
C HIS A 56 4.50 10.39 8.48
N ARG A 57 4.19 10.34 7.18
CA ARG A 57 2.89 9.92 6.65
C ARG A 57 3.04 9.06 5.41
N TRP A 58 3.24 7.78 5.63
CA TRP A 58 3.21 6.73 4.61
C TRP A 58 1.91 5.92 4.69
N TYR A 59 1.55 5.30 3.57
CA TYR A 59 0.51 4.28 3.51
C TYR A 59 1.07 2.90 3.87
N HIS A 60 2.24 2.57 3.32
CA HIS A 60 2.94 1.33 3.61
C HIS A 60 4.46 1.54 3.46
N PHE A 61 5.28 0.81 4.20
CA PHE A 61 6.71 0.71 3.96
C PHE A 61 7.22 -0.69 4.30
N LEU A 62 8.30 -1.10 3.65
CA LEU A 62 8.97 -2.36 3.94
C LEU A 62 10.44 -2.23 3.60
N PHE A 63 11.32 -2.51 4.57
CA PHE A 63 12.76 -2.53 4.38
C PHE A 63 13.35 -3.83 4.90
N TRP A 64 14.41 -4.26 4.21
CA TRP A 64 15.21 -5.41 4.57
C TRP A 64 16.66 -4.98 4.69
N LEU A 65 17.20 -5.07 5.90
CA LEU A 65 18.62 -4.88 6.18
C LEU A 65 19.23 -6.24 6.46
N THR A 66 20.18 -6.67 5.63
CA THR A 66 20.96 -7.89 5.88
C THR A 66 22.36 -7.51 6.35
N PHE A 67 22.78 -8.03 7.50
CA PHE A 67 24.11 -7.82 8.06
C PHE A 67 24.52 -9.04 8.89
N GLU A 68 25.76 -9.53 8.71
CA GLU A 68 26.30 -10.71 9.41
C GLU A 68 25.32 -11.91 9.42
N ASP A 69 24.81 -12.28 8.24
CA ASP A 69 23.82 -13.36 8.02
C ASP A 69 22.46 -13.17 8.74
N THR A 70 22.25 -12.01 9.38
CA THR A 70 21.00 -11.65 10.02
C THR A 70 20.19 -10.74 9.11
N VAL A 71 18.92 -11.07 8.91
CA VAL A 71 17.97 -10.27 8.14
C VAL A 71 17.03 -9.56 9.10
N HIS A 72 17.08 -8.23 9.10
CA HIS A 72 16.16 -7.36 9.81
C HIS A 72 15.10 -6.86 8.84
N GLN A 73 13.86 -7.27 9.05
CA GLN A 73 12.69 -6.71 8.40
C GLN A 73 12.20 -5.51 9.20
N LEU A 74 11.82 -4.43 8.53
CA LEU A 74 11.07 -3.33 9.12
C LEU A 74 9.81 -3.07 8.31
N ASP A 75 8.68 -3.08 8.99
CA ASP A 75 7.37 -2.71 8.44
C ASP A 75 6.51 -2.01 9.52
N GLU A 76 5.23 -1.84 9.25
CA GLU A 76 4.31 -1.09 10.13
C GLU A 76 4.17 -1.67 11.54
N ASP A 77 4.55 -2.92 11.77
CA ASP A 77 4.51 -3.52 13.10
C ASP A 77 5.66 -3.02 14.00
N ASP A 78 6.70 -2.42 13.42
CA ASP A 78 7.92 -1.95 14.11
C ASP A 78 7.96 -0.42 14.33
N LEU A 79 6.83 0.28 14.23
CA LEU A 79 6.75 1.76 14.30
C LEU A 79 7.36 2.39 15.56
N ASN A 80 7.47 1.64 16.66
CA ASN A 80 8.09 2.14 17.90
C ASN A 80 9.63 2.03 17.91
N GLN A 81 10.20 1.36 16.91
CA GLN A 81 11.62 1.02 16.82
C GLN A 81 12.27 1.59 15.57
N ILE A 82 11.51 2.32 14.75
CA ILE A 82 12.02 2.88 13.50
C ILE A 82 11.87 4.38 13.46
N ASN A 83 12.81 5.01 12.78
CA ASN A 83 12.70 6.39 12.35
C ASN A 83 13.10 6.48 10.89
N ILE A 84 12.21 6.99 10.05
CA ILE A 84 12.43 7.20 8.62
C ILE A 84 12.26 8.68 8.38
N SER A 85 13.36 9.38 8.08
CA SER A 85 13.33 10.81 7.83
C SER A 85 14.06 11.15 6.55
N ASP A 86 13.48 12.03 5.75
CA ASP A 86 14.29 12.91 4.90
C ASP A 86 15.01 13.92 5.80
N LEU A 87 16.24 14.28 5.45
CA LEU A 87 17.14 15.11 6.24
C LEU A 87 17.12 16.59 5.83
N ASP A 88 16.42 16.96 4.75
CA ASP A 88 16.39 18.35 4.25
C ASP A 88 15.04 19.04 4.53
N ASP A 89 13.95 18.56 3.94
CA ASP A 89 12.64 19.23 3.95
C ASP A 89 11.44 18.34 4.32
N LEU A 90 11.72 17.08 4.67
CA LEU A 90 10.77 16.03 5.03
C LEU A 90 9.98 15.46 3.84
N GLN A 91 10.29 15.80 2.58
CA GLN A 91 9.55 15.34 1.41
C GLN A 91 10.33 14.33 0.57
N PHE A 92 9.94 13.06 0.63
CA PHE A 92 10.63 12.01 -0.11
C PHE A 92 10.55 12.14 -1.65
N GLY A 93 11.72 12.10 -2.26
CA GLY A 93 11.97 11.92 -3.69
C GLY A 93 11.55 13.10 -4.56
N ASP A 94 11.66 14.32 -4.03
CA ASP A 94 11.52 15.56 -4.79
C ASP A 94 12.86 16.17 -5.24
N GLU A 95 13.97 15.76 -4.62
CA GLU A 95 15.33 16.10 -5.03
C GLU A 95 16.16 14.87 -5.48
N ALA A 96 17.23 15.13 -6.26
CA ALA A 96 18.08 14.07 -6.81
C ALA A 96 19.21 13.61 -5.87
N GLU A 97 19.66 14.48 -4.96
CA GLU A 97 20.75 14.24 -4.00
C GLU A 97 20.23 14.34 -2.56
N GLU A 98 19.00 13.89 -2.35
CA GLU A 98 18.29 13.92 -1.08
C GLU A 98 18.99 13.05 -0.02
N GLY A 99 19.00 13.52 1.22
CA GLY A 99 19.58 12.79 2.33
C GLY A 99 18.51 12.16 3.19
N PHE A 100 18.72 10.92 3.62
CA PHE A 100 17.76 10.22 4.47
C PHE A 100 18.46 9.59 5.66
N SER A 101 17.68 9.39 6.71
CA SER A 101 18.05 8.55 7.85
C SER A 101 17.03 7.45 8.07
N PHE A 102 17.52 6.23 8.20
CA PHE A 102 16.76 5.09 8.71
C PHE A 102 17.39 4.61 10.01
N ALA A 103 16.62 4.60 11.10
CA ALA A 103 16.99 3.92 12.33
C ALA A 103 16.29 2.56 12.38
N PHE A 104 17.04 1.48 12.60
CA PHE A 104 16.54 0.11 12.77
C PHE A 104 16.79 -0.31 14.23
N GLY A 105 15.78 -0.17 15.06
CA GLY A 105 15.92 -0.31 16.51
C GLY A 105 16.94 0.68 17.10
N ASP A 106 17.56 0.30 18.22
CA ASP A 106 18.58 1.12 18.89
C ASP A 106 20.00 0.92 18.32
N ASN A 107 20.20 -0.10 17.48
CA ASN A 107 21.54 -0.63 17.18
C ASN A 107 22.06 -0.28 15.78
N PHE A 108 21.18 0.12 14.86
CA PHE A 108 21.55 0.35 13.46
C PHE A 108 21.00 1.68 12.97
N ASN A 109 21.87 2.51 12.42
CA ASN A 109 21.46 3.75 11.77
C ASN A 109 22.07 3.82 10.38
N LEU A 110 21.22 3.97 9.36
CA LEU A 110 21.63 4.19 7.98
C LEU A 110 21.43 5.66 7.64
N TYR A 111 22.46 6.30 7.09
CA TYR A 111 22.39 7.67 6.60
C TYR A 111 22.86 7.76 5.15
N SER A 112 22.34 8.72 4.40
CA SER A 112 22.78 9.01 3.04
C SER A 112 22.59 10.47 2.65
N GLY A 113 23.15 10.84 1.50
CA GLY A 113 22.99 12.16 0.89
C GLY A 113 23.83 13.23 1.56
N ARG A 114 23.81 14.44 1.02
CA ARG A 114 24.69 15.56 1.44
C ARG A 114 24.47 16.01 2.89
N ALA A 115 23.30 15.70 3.44
CA ALA A 115 22.95 15.96 4.84
C ALA A 115 23.48 14.88 5.81
N ALA A 116 23.98 13.75 5.29
CA ALA A 116 24.74 12.77 6.05
C ALA A 116 26.23 13.14 6.15
N ILE A 117 27.03 12.27 6.76
CA ILE A 117 28.49 12.42 6.89
C ILE A 117 29.16 12.17 5.51
N GLY A 118 28.90 13.03 4.52
CA GLY A 118 29.45 12.94 3.16
C GLY A 118 28.41 12.64 2.07
N ASN A 119 28.88 12.24 0.88
CA ASN A 119 28.02 11.87 -0.25
C ASN A 119 27.85 10.34 -0.39
N ASP A 120 28.14 9.62 0.69
CA ASP A 120 28.09 8.17 0.75
C ASP A 120 26.91 7.72 1.60
N THR A 121 26.39 6.53 1.30
CA THR A 121 25.40 5.88 2.16
C THR A 121 26.13 4.98 3.14
N CYS A 122 25.95 5.22 4.43
CA CYS A 122 26.66 4.52 5.48
C CYS A 122 25.72 3.95 6.54
N LEU A 123 25.90 2.67 6.85
CA LEU A 123 25.33 1.98 8.00
C LEU A 123 26.29 2.10 9.18
N TYR A 124 25.77 2.54 10.32
CA TYR A 124 26.46 2.60 11.59
C TYR A 124 25.83 1.60 12.54
N THR A 125 26.67 0.75 13.12
CA THR A 125 26.31 -0.10 14.25
C THR A 125 27.03 0.38 15.50
N GLU A 126 26.78 -0.27 16.64
CA GLU A 126 27.55 0.01 17.86
C GLU A 126 29.06 -0.24 17.70
N GLN A 127 29.48 -1.12 16.79
CA GLN A 127 30.88 -1.56 16.65
C GLN A 127 31.50 -1.24 15.29
N GLN A 128 30.69 -0.97 14.27
CA GLN A 128 31.15 -0.92 12.88
C GLN A 128 30.53 0.24 12.11
N GLN A 129 31.24 0.67 11.06
CA GLN A 129 30.77 1.58 10.05
C GLN A 129 30.98 0.92 8.68
N LEU A 130 29.91 0.79 7.91
CA LEU A 130 29.94 0.23 6.56
C LEU A 130 29.40 1.27 5.60
N CYS A 131 30.15 1.59 4.55
CA CYS A 131 29.75 2.61 3.58
C CYS A 131 29.72 2.05 2.15
N ALA A 132 28.81 2.59 1.34
CA ALA A 132 28.82 2.44 -0.10
C ALA A 132 29.50 3.66 -0.72
N ASN A 133 30.24 3.47 -1.81
CA ASN A 133 30.79 4.56 -2.63
C ASN A 133 29.69 5.19 -3.50
N GLY A 134 28.63 5.71 -2.87
CA GLY A 134 27.49 6.32 -3.53
C GLY A 134 26.22 6.37 -2.70
N LEU A 135 25.22 7.04 -3.29
CA LEU A 135 23.89 7.21 -2.72
C LEU A 135 22.99 6.01 -3.02
N ILE A 136 22.04 5.71 -2.13
CA ILE A 136 20.94 4.81 -2.50
C ILE A 136 20.18 5.47 -3.64
N SER A 137 19.73 4.66 -4.60
CA SER A 137 18.92 5.15 -5.70
C SER A 137 17.46 4.82 -5.48
N LEU A 138 16.61 5.82 -5.72
CA LEU A 138 15.16 5.74 -5.64
C LEU A 138 14.54 5.63 -7.04
N SER A 139 13.66 4.67 -7.22
CA SER A 139 12.79 4.59 -8.39
C SER A 139 11.34 4.89 -7.98
N LYS A 140 10.67 5.75 -8.75
CA LYS A 140 9.30 6.17 -8.49
C LYS A 140 8.34 5.53 -9.47
N ARG A 141 7.26 4.93 -8.98
CA ARG A 141 6.16 4.44 -9.83
C ARG A 141 4.80 4.66 -9.21
N ARG A 142 3.78 4.76 -10.05
CA ARG A 142 2.38 4.85 -9.63
C ARG A 142 1.77 3.44 -9.61
N ILE A 143 1.03 3.11 -8.56
CA ILE A 143 0.37 1.81 -8.36
C ILE A 143 -1.12 2.07 -8.14
N ALA A 144 -1.96 1.54 -9.03
CA ALA A 144 -3.41 1.54 -8.82
C ALA A 144 -3.81 0.36 -7.92
N ALA A 145 -4.56 0.61 -6.86
CA ALA A 145 -5.22 -0.44 -6.10
C ALA A 145 -6.30 -1.08 -6.98
N GLU A 146 -6.10 -2.32 -7.38
CA GLU A 146 -7.17 -3.11 -7.99
C GLU A 146 -8.20 -3.44 -6.91
N ILE A 147 -9.34 -2.75 -6.89
CA ILE A 147 -10.50 -3.25 -6.14
C ILE A 147 -10.95 -4.52 -6.87
N PRO A 148 -10.99 -5.69 -6.21
CA PRO A 148 -11.53 -6.89 -6.82
C PRO A 148 -12.97 -6.63 -7.27
N THR A 149 -13.20 -6.72 -8.58
CA THR A 149 -14.50 -6.50 -9.25
C THR A 149 -15.56 -7.55 -8.88
N THR A 150 -15.30 -8.43 -7.91
CA THR A 150 -16.23 -9.48 -7.48
C THR A 150 -17.42 -8.95 -6.67
N ALA A 151 -17.36 -7.73 -6.14
CA ALA A 151 -18.49 -7.12 -5.43
C ALA A 151 -19.67 -6.70 -6.34
N THR A 152 -19.43 -6.43 -7.63
CA THR A 152 -20.50 -6.05 -8.57
C THR A 152 -21.27 -7.25 -9.13
N ALA A 153 -20.67 -8.44 -9.17
CA ALA A 153 -21.37 -9.65 -9.60
C ALA A 153 -22.30 -10.23 -8.51
N ALA A 154 -21.93 -10.10 -7.23
CA ALA A 154 -22.72 -10.65 -6.12
C ALA A 154 -24.08 -9.94 -5.91
N LEU A 155 -24.21 -8.69 -6.35
CA LEU A 155 -25.46 -7.92 -6.26
C LEU A 155 -26.43 -8.15 -7.44
N LEU A 156 -25.99 -8.79 -8.54
CA LEU A 156 -26.83 -9.08 -9.71
C LEU A 156 -27.59 -10.42 -9.58
N VAL A 157 -27.09 -11.36 -8.78
CA VAL A 157 -27.71 -12.67 -8.59
C VAL A 157 -29.09 -12.60 -7.87
N PRO A 158 -29.29 -11.78 -6.82
CA PRO A 158 -30.61 -11.69 -6.17
C PRO A 158 -31.68 -11.03 -7.07
N LEU A 159 -31.27 -10.12 -7.95
CA LEU A 159 -32.17 -9.38 -8.85
C LEU A 159 -32.71 -10.25 -9.99
N LEU A 160 -31.91 -11.17 -10.51
CA LEU A 160 -32.35 -12.15 -11.51
C LEU A 160 -33.30 -13.20 -10.90
N LEU A 161 -33.09 -13.61 -9.65
CA LEU A 161 -33.95 -14.57 -8.95
C LEU A 161 -35.31 -13.98 -8.55
N LEU A 162 -35.37 -12.68 -8.20
CA LEU A 162 -36.64 -11.98 -7.92
C LEU A 162 -37.47 -11.72 -9.19
N GLY A 163 -36.84 -11.58 -10.36
CA GLY A 163 -37.52 -11.46 -11.65
C GLY A 163 -38.16 -12.78 -12.13
N TYR A 164 -37.58 -13.92 -11.77
CA TYR A 164 -38.06 -15.24 -12.22
C TYR A 164 -39.28 -15.77 -11.44
N ARG A 165 -39.47 -15.36 -10.17
CA ARG A 165 -40.60 -15.87 -9.36
C ARG A 165 -41.98 -15.30 -9.74
N ARG A 166 -42.06 -14.23 -10.53
CA ARG A 166 -43.37 -13.64 -10.91
C ARG A 166 -44.12 -14.38 -12.03
N LYS A 167 -43.55 -15.43 -12.63
CA LYS A 167 -44.21 -16.19 -13.70
C LYS A 167 -44.84 -17.53 -13.28
N LEU A 168 -44.77 -17.93 -12.00
CA LEU A 168 -45.26 -19.24 -11.56
C LEU A 168 -46.50 -19.22 -10.64
N TYR A 169 -46.98 -18.06 -10.21
CA TYR A 169 -48.27 -17.95 -9.50
C TYR A 169 -49.36 -17.48 -10.46
N GLY A 170 -49.78 -18.39 -11.33
CA GLY A 170 -50.85 -18.18 -12.29
C GLY A 170 -51.40 -19.52 -12.75
N ARG A 171 -51.91 -20.31 -11.80
CA ARG A 171 -52.75 -21.48 -12.10
C ARG A 171 -53.62 -21.82 -10.89
N ASP A 172 -54.89 -21.49 -11.05
CA ASP A 172 -56.08 -22.20 -10.54
C ASP A 172 -56.05 -22.64 -9.06
N ALA A 173 -56.60 -21.80 -8.18
CA ALA A 173 -57.12 -22.25 -6.90
C ALA A 173 -58.57 -22.77 -7.09
N PRO A 174 -58.94 -23.96 -6.58
CA PRO A 174 -60.30 -24.46 -6.67
C PRO A 174 -61.24 -23.70 -5.71
N VAL A 175 -62.42 -23.35 -6.22
CA VAL A 175 -63.51 -22.73 -5.46
C VAL A 175 -64.18 -23.77 -4.54
N LEU A 176 -64.07 -23.58 -3.23
CA LEU A 176 -64.88 -24.30 -2.23
C LEU A 176 -66.29 -23.68 -2.20
N LYS A 177 -67.29 -24.40 -2.73
CA LYS A 177 -68.72 -24.08 -2.54
C LYS A 177 -69.14 -24.44 -1.13
N SER A 178 -69.49 -23.42 -0.33
CA SER A 178 -70.27 -23.57 0.90
C SER A 178 -71.75 -23.74 0.51
N ASN A 179 -72.32 -24.90 0.86
CA ASN A 179 -73.76 -25.12 0.83
C ASN A 179 -74.30 -24.71 2.21
N ASN A 180 -75.19 -23.72 2.26
CA ASN A 180 -76.15 -23.56 3.34
C ASN A 180 -77.55 -23.47 2.72
N SER A 181 -78.35 -24.48 3.00
CA SER A 181 -79.80 -24.51 2.76
C SER A 181 -80.51 -23.88 3.96
N LEU A 182 -81.60 -23.16 3.69
CA LEU A 182 -82.79 -23.18 4.53
C LEU A 182 -83.71 -24.27 4.00
#